data_AF-A0AAD0T847-F1
#
_entry.id   AF-A0AAD0T847-F1
#
_cell.length_a   1.000
_cell.length_b   1.000
_cell.length_c   1.000
_cell.angle_alpha   90.00
_cell.angle_beta   90.00
_cell.angle_gamma   90.00
#
_symmetry.space_group_name_H-M   'P 1'
#
loop_
_entity.id
_entity.type
_entity.pdbx_description
1 polymer ?
#
loop_
_entity_poly.entity_id
_entity_poly.type
_entity_poly.pdbx_seq_one_letter_code
_entity_poly.pdbx_strand_id
1 'polypeptide(L)'
;MNKNSNKPIIMIHEVSDWMLEIDLSKYIITFDDGLYSQYKNLDHFLSFDTEKYFFISTNIVSPKNERQEKEVIPCHIAHQNFFNNGDTSAYMNWEQIRTIDKSANCFIGGHSHSHRDLRGDIKLKELHDHLTQDTELMLKRFKVEGIKINSFCFPYNYEAPLYKEILKQNDINHFFGNERIAIEDIRREHQKS
;
A
#
# COMPACT_ATOMS: atom_id res chain seq x y z
N MET A 1 -12.05 21.54 12.66
CA MET A 1 -13.25 21.41 11.79
C MET A 1 -13.22 20.02 11.19
N ASN A 2 -14.07 19.11 11.66
CA ASN A 2 -14.21 17.77 11.08
C ASN A 2 -14.99 17.87 9.77
N LYS A 3 -14.29 17.96 8.64
CA LYS A 3 -14.88 17.67 7.33
C LYS A 3 -14.40 16.27 6.93
N ASN A 4 -15.35 15.38 6.65
CA ASN A 4 -15.20 14.07 5.98
C ASN A 4 -15.02 12.80 6.83
N SER A 5 -15.94 12.49 7.75
CA SER A 5 -15.96 11.17 8.39
C SER A 5 -16.72 10.08 7.60
N ASN A 6 -16.94 10.23 6.28
CA ASN A 6 -17.71 9.21 5.52
C ASN A 6 -17.37 9.14 4.02
N LYS A 7 -16.16 9.55 3.61
CA LYS A 7 -15.74 9.31 2.22
C LYS A 7 -15.53 7.80 2.02
N PRO A 8 -16.06 7.19 0.94
CA PRO A 8 -15.69 5.83 0.58
C PRO A 8 -14.18 5.74 0.32
N ILE A 9 -13.59 4.59 0.64
CA ILE A 9 -12.17 4.34 0.48
C ILE A 9 -11.97 3.56 -0.81
N ILE A 10 -11.11 4.06 -1.70
CA ILE A 10 -10.74 3.39 -2.94
C ILE A 10 -9.36 2.74 -2.80
N MET A 11 -9.22 1.53 -3.34
CA MET A 11 -7.97 0.78 -3.42
C MET A 11 -7.48 0.74 -4.86
N ILE A 12 -6.22 1.11 -5.05
CA ILE A 12 -5.50 1.09 -6.32
C ILE A 12 -4.21 0.30 -6.12
N HIS A 13 -3.99 -0.75 -6.90
CA HIS A 13 -2.71 -1.47 -6.85
C HIS A 13 -1.73 -0.80 -7.82
N GLU A 14 -1.89 -1.00 -9.12
CA GLU A 14 -1.17 -0.27 -10.17
C GLU A 14 -1.97 0.92 -10.73
N VAL A 15 -1.26 1.95 -11.20
CA VAL A 15 -1.89 3.09 -11.90
C VAL A 15 -1.79 2.89 -13.41
N SER A 16 -2.95 2.74 -14.07
CA SER A 16 -3.09 2.67 -15.53
C SER A 16 -3.67 3.96 -16.10
N ASP A 17 -3.42 4.25 -17.38
CA ASP A 17 -3.81 5.52 -18.03
C ASP A 17 -5.30 5.87 -17.87
N TRP A 18 -6.20 4.89 -17.99
CA TRP A 18 -7.64 5.13 -17.86
C TRP A 18 -8.05 5.64 -16.47
N MET A 19 -7.25 5.38 -15.43
CA MET A 19 -7.54 5.85 -14.08
C MET A 19 -7.28 7.36 -13.95
N LEU A 20 -6.42 7.92 -14.79
CA LEU A 20 -6.08 9.34 -14.81
C LEU A 20 -7.23 10.21 -15.36
N GLU A 21 -8.27 9.59 -15.91
CA GLU A 21 -9.47 10.24 -16.43
C GLU A 21 -10.61 10.32 -15.39
N ILE A 22 -10.43 9.70 -14.21
CA ILE A 22 -11.47 9.58 -13.19
C ILE A 22 -11.29 10.63 -12.09
N ASP A 23 -12.35 11.38 -11.77
CA ASP A 23 -12.36 12.27 -10.62
C ASP A 23 -12.52 11.47 -9.31
N LEU A 24 -11.45 11.42 -8.53
CA LEU A 24 -11.40 10.72 -7.25
C LEU A 24 -11.59 11.65 -6.03
N SER A 25 -11.95 12.91 -6.23
CA SER A 25 -12.07 13.91 -5.14
C SER A 25 -13.03 13.50 -4.01
N LYS A 26 -14.02 12.66 -4.32
CA LYS A 26 -15.01 12.15 -3.34
C LYS A 26 -14.55 10.94 -2.52
N TYR A 27 -13.36 10.39 -2.78
CA TYR A 27 -12.84 9.19 -2.11
C TYR A 27 -11.64 9.50 -1.21
N ILE A 28 -11.38 8.66 -0.21
CA ILE A 28 -10.03 8.49 0.36
C ILE A 28 -9.29 7.51 -0.54
N ILE A 29 -8.12 7.88 -1.02
CA ILE A 29 -7.37 7.06 -1.99
C ILE A 29 -6.34 6.22 -1.24
N THR A 30 -6.29 4.93 -1.52
CA THR A 30 -5.29 4.02 -0.96
C THR A 30 -4.55 3.31 -2.07
N PHE A 31 -3.24 3.20 -1.90
CA PHE A 31 -2.32 2.53 -2.79
C PHE A 31 -1.63 1.39 -2.04
N ASP A 32 -1.68 0.18 -2.56
CA ASP A 32 -1.06 -0.99 -1.95
C ASP A 32 0.30 -1.32 -2.60
N ASP A 33 1.12 -2.14 -1.95
CA ASP A 33 2.41 -2.69 -2.42
C ASP A 33 3.57 -1.70 -2.65
N GLY A 34 3.29 -0.42 -2.88
CA GLY A 34 4.32 0.60 -3.15
C GLY A 34 4.90 0.52 -4.57
N LEU A 35 4.05 0.26 -5.57
CA LEU A 35 4.45 0.20 -6.98
C LEU A 35 4.91 1.56 -7.51
N TYR A 36 5.92 1.55 -8.39
CA TYR A 36 6.47 2.75 -9.01
C TYR A 36 5.48 3.52 -9.89
N SER A 37 4.51 2.83 -10.49
CA SER A 37 3.42 3.46 -11.26
C SER A 37 2.64 4.49 -10.43
N GLN A 38 2.57 4.30 -9.10
CA GLN A 38 1.94 5.22 -8.16
C GLN A 38 2.74 6.51 -8.03
N TYR A 39 4.06 6.41 -7.83
CA TYR A 39 4.95 7.56 -7.76
C TYR A 39 5.05 8.31 -9.09
N LYS A 40 5.15 7.57 -10.21
CA LYS A 40 5.21 8.13 -11.57
C LYS A 40 4.03 9.06 -11.86
N ASN A 41 2.87 8.78 -11.26
CA ASN A 41 1.63 9.54 -11.44
C ASN A 41 1.24 10.38 -10.21
N LEU A 42 2.17 10.61 -9.27
CA LEU A 42 1.89 11.31 -8.02
C LEU A 42 1.25 12.69 -8.25
N ASP A 43 1.78 13.48 -9.18
CA ASP A 43 1.29 14.83 -9.49
C ASP A 43 -0.18 14.85 -9.90
N HIS A 44 -0.64 13.84 -10.65
CA HIS A 44 -2.04 13.71 -11.01
C HIS A 44 -2.90 13.54 -9.75
N PHE A 45 -2.54 12.62 -8.86
CA PHE A 45 -3.32 12.40 -7.65
C PHE A 45 -3.26 13.59 -6.69
N LEU A 46 -2.12 14.27 -6.58
CA LEU A 46 -1.97 15.47 -5.75
C LEU A 46 -2.94 16.60 -6.12
N SER A 47 -3.49 16.60 -7.34
CA SER A 47 -4.53 17.55 -7.74
C SER A 47 -5.86 17.38 -6.96
N PHE A 48 -6.12 16.21 -6.37
CA PHE A 48 -7.31 15.95 -5.58
C PHE A 48 -7.10 16.38 -4.11
N ASP A 49 -7.98 17.25 -3.60
CA ASP A 49 -8.00 17.64 -2.18
C ASP A 49 -8.67 16.55 -1.31
N THR A 50 -7.95 15.45 -1.15
CA THR A 50 -8.36 14.30 -0.36
C THR A 50 -7.17 13.53 0.19
N GLU A 51 -7.39 12.76 1.26
CA GLU A 51 -6.37 11.91 1.87
C GLU A 51 -5.95 10.80 0.92
N LYS A 52 -4.64 10.52 0.93
CA LYS A 52 -4.00 9.47 0.14
C LYS A 52 -3.09 8.66 1.04
N TYR A 53 -3.31 7.36 1.13
CA TYR A 53 -2.46 6.45 1.89
C TYR A 53 -1.67 5.57 0.93
N PHE A 54 -0.36 5.47 1.14
CA PHE A 54 0.53 4.59 0.41
C PHE A 54 1.04 3.52 1.37
N PHE A 55 0.54 2.30 1.22
CA PHE A 55 0.88 1.16 2.04
C PHE A 55 2.06 0.43 1.43
N ILE A 56 3.18 0.42 2.15
CA ILE A 56 4.45 -0.09 1.61
C ILE A 56 4.79 -1.43 2.25
N SER A 57 5.01 -2.44 1.40
CA SER A 57 5.64 -3.69 1.82
C SER A 57 7.16 -3.51 1.82
N THR A 58 7.76 -3.61 3.00
CA THR A 58 9.12 -3.05 3.15
C THR A 58 10.24 -3.90 2.52
N ASN A 59 10.00 -5.18 2.23
CA ASN A 59 10.99 -6.07 1.61
C ASN A 59 11.06 -5.96 0.08
N ILE A 60 10.03 -5.38 -0.56
CA ILE A 60 9.95 -5.28 -2.03
C ILE A 60 10.39 -3.92 -2.57
N VAL A 61 10.71 -2.98 -1.66
CA VAL A 61 11.17 -1.63 -2.02
C VAL A 61 12.50 -1.70 -2.77
N SER A 62 12.54 -1.05 -3.92
CA SER A 62 13.67 -1.05 -4.84
C SER A 62 14.92 -0.35 -4.26
N PRO A 63 16.14 -0.85 -4.58
CA PRO A 63 17.38 -0.14 -4.31
C PRO A 63 17.43 1.22 -5.00
N LYS A 64 18.13 2.18 -4.37
CA LYS A 64 18.23 3.57 -4.86
C LYS A 64 18.66 3.69 -6.33
N ASN A 65 19.59 2.84 -6.77
CA ASN A 65 20.21 2.93 -8.10
C ASN A 65 19.63 1.92 -9.11
N GLU A 66 18.59 1.20 -8.73
CA GLU A 66 17.94 0.27 -9.65
C GLU A 66 17.16 1.04 -10.72
N ARG A 67 17.22 0.54 -11.95
CA ARG A 67 16.44 1.10 -13.05
C ARG A 67 14.99 0.68 -12.87
N GLN A 68 14.14 1.68 -12.66
CA GLN A 68 12.70 1.50 -12.56
C GLN A 68 12.08 1.11 -13.90
N GLU A 69 11.04 0.30 -13.83
CA GLU A 69 10.28 -0.13 -14.99
C GLU A 69 9.55 1.05 -15.65
N LYS A 70 9.54 1.08 -16.99
CA LYS A 70 8.93 2.19 -17.73
C LYS A 70 7.45 1.97 -17.96
N GLU A 71 7.10 0.74 -18.30
CA GLU A 71 5.75 0.30 -18.56
C GLU A 71 5.01 -0.01 -17.26
N VAL A 72 3.69 0.14 -17.27
CA VAL A 72 2.88 -0.26 -16.13
C VAL A 72 2.81 -1.79 -16.10
N ILE A 73 3.39 -2.39 -15.07
CA ILE A 73 3.28 -3.83 -14.82
C ILE A 73 2.08 -4.06 -13.88
N PRO A 74 1.17 -5.01 -14.19
CA PRO A 74 0.13 -5.42 -13.27
C PRO A 74 0.70 -5.94 -11.95
N CYS A 75 0.10 -5.58 -10.81
CA CYS A 75 0.60 -5.95 -9.47
C CYS A 75 0.94 -7.44 -9.34
N HIS A 76 0.07 -8.34 -9.82
CA HIS A 76 0.32 -9.78 -9.73
C HIS A 76 1.58 -10.24 -10.48
N ILE A 77 1.93 -9.58 -11.58
CA ILE A 77 3.17 -9.86 -12.34
C ILE A 77 4.38 -9.28 -11.59
N ALA A 78 4.27 -8.07 -11.02
CA ALA A 78 5.33 -7.49 -10.20
C ALA A 78 5.65 -8.37 -8.98
N HIS A 79 4.62 -8.92 -8.32
CA HIS A 79 4.79 -9.89 -7.24
C HIS A 79 5.44 -11.19 -7.74
N GLN A 80 4.96 -11.74 -8.86
CA GLN A 80 5.54 -12.95 -9.44
C GLN A 80 7.03 -12.77 -9.76
N ASN A 81 7.41 -11.64 -10.35
CA ASN A 81 8.81 -11.33 -10.62
C ASN A 81 9.59 -11.32 -9.29
N PHE A 82 9.22 -10.45 -8.35
CA PHE A 82 9.90 -10.36 -7.05
C PHE A 82 10.07 -11.71 -6.36
N PHE A 83 9.01 -12.50 -6.18
CA PHE A 83 9.09 -13.75 -5.45
C PHE A 83 9.90 -14.84 -6.19
N ASN A 84 9.98 -14.79 -7.52
CA ASN A 84 10.71 -15.78 -8.30
C ASN A 84 12.18 -15.42 -8.51
N ASN A 85 12.50 -14.14 -8.66
CA ASN A 85 13.82 -13.69 -9.10
C ASN A 85 14.40 -12.49 -8.32
N GLY A 86 13.66 -11.95 -7.34
CA GLY A 86 14.08 -10.81 -6.53
C GLY A 86 14.04 -9.47 -7.27
N ASP A 87 13.38 -9.38 -8.43
CA ASP A 87 13.25 -8.15 -9.22
C ASP A 87 12.33 -7.15 -8.50
N THR A 88 12.92 -6.01 -8.16
CA THR A 88 12.23 -4.91 -7.49
C THR A 88 11.98 -3.71 -8.41
N SER A 89 12.26 -3.82 -9.71
CA SER A 89 12.21 -2.71 -10.67
C SER A 89 10.82 -2.08 -10.84
N ALA A 90 9.76 -2.80 -10.48
CA ALA A 90 8.38 -2.32 -10.51
C ALA A 90 7.97 -1.53 -9.25
N TYR A 91 8.78 -1.54 -8.20
CA TYR A 91 8.46 -0.92 -6.90
C TYR A 91 9.26 0.34 -6.67
N MET A 92 8.69 1.27 -5.91
CA MET A 92 9.37 2.50 -5.52
C MET A 92 10.66 2.20 -4.75
N ASN A 93 11.57 3.17 -4.76
CA ASN A 93 12.67 3.24 -3.80
C ASN A 93 12.33 4.17 -2.63
N TRP A 94 13.16 4.14 -1.59
CA TRP A 94 12.93 4.93 -0.37
C TRP A 94 13.02 6.45 -0.56
N GLU A 95 13.74 6.94 -1.57
CA GLU A 95 13.78 8.37 -1.88
C GLU A 95 12.42 8.86 -2.41
N GLN A 96 11.82 8.07 -3.29
CA GLN A 96 10.48 8.32 -3.83
C GLN A 96 9.41 8.25 -2.74
N ILE A 97 9.47 7.24 -1.86
CA ILE A 97 8.56 7.10 -0.72
C ILE A 97 8.67 8.32 0.22
N ARG A 98 9.89 8.81 0.50
CA ARG A 98 10.09 10.04 1.29
C ARG A 98 9.53 11.30 0.63
N THR A 99 9.54 11.36 -0.71
CA THR A 99 8.91 12.47 -1.43
C THR A 99 7.40 12.44 -1.23
N ILE A 100 6.78 11.25 -1.29
CA ILE A 100 5.35 11.07 -1.00
C ILE A 100 5.03 11.46 0.46
N ASP A 101 5.83 11.00 1.43
CA ASP A 101 5.65 11.31 2.86
C ASP A 101 5.63 12.82 3.17
N LYS A 102 6.34 13.61 2.36
CA LYS A 102 6.40 15.08 2.50
C LYS A 102 5.32 15.82 1.69
N SER A 103 4.53 15.10 0.90
CA SER A 103 3.53 15.68 0.01
C SER A 103 2.22 15.95 0.77
N ALA A 104 1.47 16.96 0.31
CA ALA A 104 0.24 17.37 0.97
C ALA A 104 -0.84 16.26 0.91
N ASN A 105 -1.51 16.01 2.04
CA ASN A 105 -2.54 14.98 2.19
C ASN A 105 -2.09 13.55 1.83
N CYS A 106 -0.78 13.30 1.82
CA CYS A 106 -0.20 11.97 1.61
C CYS A 106 0.28 11.40 2.96
N PHE A 107 0.02 10.12 3.17
CA PHE A 107 0.39 9.39 4.37
C PHE A 107 1.02 8.05 3.99
N ILE A 108 2.13 7.70 4.63
CA ILE A 108 2.74 6.38 4.48
C ILE A 108 2.19 5.44 5.55
N GLY A 109 1.83 4.23 5.14
CA GLY A 109 1.36 3.15 6.00
C GLY A 109 2.14 1.86 5.77
N GLY A 110 2.01 0.91 6.70
CA GLY A 110 2.60 -0.42 6.55
C GLY A 110 1.75 -1.36 5.70
N HIS A 111 2.40 -2.21 4.90
CA HIS A 111 1.78 -3.33 4.19
C HIS A 111 2.55 -4.63 4.41
N SER A 112 2.90 -4.92 5.67
CA SER A 112 3.81 -6.00 6.09
C SER A 112 5.26 -5.81 5.63
N HIS A 113 6.17 -6.68 6.09
CA HIS A 113 7.52 -6.76 5.55
C HIS A 113 7.57 -7.71 4.35
N SER A 114 7.16 -8.97 4.54
CA SER A 114 7.36 -10.07 3.59
C SER A 114 6.24 -10.26 2.56
N HIS A 115 5.06 -9.66 2.78
CA HIS A 115 3.87 -9.86 1.95
C HIS A 115 3.50 -11.35 1.77
N ARG A 116 3.69 -12.15 2.83
CA ARG A 116 3.33 -13.58 2.83
C ARG A 116 1.82 -13.76 2.79
N ASP A 117 1.34 -14.70 1.98
CA ASP A 117 -0.05 -15.14 2.02
C ASP A 117 -0.31 -16.01 3.27
N LEU A 118 -1.21 -15.54 4.13
CA LEU A 118 -1.55 -16.17 5.42
C LEU A 118 -2.92 -16.86 5.41
N ARG A 119 -3.59 -16.99 4.26
CA ARG A 119 -4.94 -17.58 4.15
C ARG A 119 -4.99 -19.11 4.22
N GLY A 120 -3.88 -19.75 4.59
CA GLY A 120 -3.78 -21.21 4.70
C GLY A 120 -3.82 -21.73 6.14
N ASP A 121 -3.75 -23.04 6.28
CA ASP A 121 -3.70 -23.73 7.58
C ASP A 121 -2.33 -23.55 8.25
N ILE A 122 -2.17 -22.45 8.96
CA ILE A 122 -0.96 -22.13 9.75
C ILE A 122 -1.26 -22.38 11.23
N LYS A 123 -0.36 -23.08 11.93
CA LYS A 123 -0.51 -23.29 13.38
C LYS A 123 -0.45 -21.95 14.10
N LEU A 124 -1.29 -21.75 15.12
CA LEU A 124 -1.40 -20.47 15.84
C LEU A 124 -0.06 -19.91 16.32
N LYS A 125 0.83 -20.76 16.85
CA LYS A 125 2.17 -20.35 17.27
C LYS A 125 3.02 -19.85 16.09
N GLU A 126 3.03 -20.58 14.97
CA GLU A 126 3.78 -20.17 13.78
C GLU A 126 3.22 -18.86 13.20
N LEU A 127 1.89 -18.70 13.18
CA LEU A 127 1.25 -17.48 12.77
C LEU A 127 1.67 -16.31 13.67
N HIS A 128 1.58 -16.47 14.99
CA HIS A 128 1.99 -15.44 15.95
C HIS A 128 3.45 -15.04 15.79
N ASP A 129 4.36 -16.02 15.72
CA ASP A 129 5.80 -15.78 15.58
C ASP A 129 6.08 -15.03 14.26
N HIS A 130 5.43 -15.42 13.16
CA HIS A 130 5.53 -14.75 11.88
C HIS A 130 5.02 -13.30 11.94
N LEU A 131 3.80 -13.07 12.44
CA LEU A 131 3.20 -11.74 12.52
C LEU A 131 4.03 -10.77 13.36
N THR A 132 4.57 -11.26 14.49
CA THR A 132 5.45 -10.48 15.37
C THR A 132 6.73 -10.09 14.66
N GLN A 133 7.45 -11.08 14.10
CA GLN A 133 8.73 -10.85 13.43
C GLN A 133 8.57 -9.96 12.18
N ASP A 134 7.52 -10.18 11.39
CA ASP A 134 7.23 -9.42 10.19
C ASP A 134 6.93 -7.95 10.52
N THR A 135 6.14 -7.70 11.58
CA THR A 135 5.86 -6.36 12.11
C THR A 135 7.13 -5.68 12.59
N GLU A 136 7.99 -6.36 13.36
CA GLU A 136 9.25 -5.82 13.85
C GLU A 136 10.19 -5.43 12.70
N LEU A 137 10.32 -6.28 11.68
CA LEU A 137 11.15 -6.00 10.51
C LEU A 137 10.62 -4.79 9.72
N MET A 138 9.31 -4.73 9.51
CA MET A 138 8.65 -3.60 8.84
C MET A 138 8.91 -2.29 9.59
N LEU A 139 8.63 -2.24 10.89
CA LEU A 139 8.79 -1.04 11.70
C LEU A 139 10.26 -0.61 11.82
N LYS A 140 11.16 -1.58 11.96
CA LYS A 140 12.61 -1.31 11.94
C LYS A 140 13.01 -0.64 10.63
N ARG A 141 12.47 -1.11 9.50
CA ARG A 141 12.79 -0.52 8.19
C ARG A 141 12.28 0.91 8.08
N PHE A 142 11.02 1.19 8.43
CA PHE A 142 10.49 2.57 8.44
C PHE A 142 11.29 3.50 9.36
N LYS A 143 11.68 3.01 10.55
CA LYS A 143 12.50 3.76 11.50
C LYS A 143 13.87 4.15 10.91
N VAL A 144 14.53 3.23 10.20
CA VAL A 144 15.80 3.52 9.50
C VAL A 144 15.64 4.61 8.46
N GLU A 145 14.51 4.63 7.77
CA GLU A 145 14.21 5.58 6.69
C GLU A 145 13.63 6.91 7.21
N GLY A 146 13.45 7.03 8.53
CA GLY A 146 12.95 8.24 9.20
C GLY A 146 11.47 8.52 8.95
N ILE A 147 10.70 7.51 8.55
CA ILE A 147 9.27 7.63 8.26
C ILE A 147 8.49 7.08 9.46
N LYS A 148 7.55 7.87 9.99
CA LYS A 148 6.66 7.44 11.06
C LYS A 148 5.35 6.98 10.45
N ILE A 149 4.96 5.74 10.71
CA ILE A 149 3.67 5.19 10.28
C ILE A 149 2.75 4.99 11.48
N ASN A 150 1.44 5.15 11.28
CA ASN A 150 0.39 4.82 12.26
C ASN A 150 -0.78 4.06 11.62
N SER A 151 -0.71 3.79 10.31
CA SER A 151 -1.71 3.09 9.54
C SER A 151 -1.14 1.80 8.95
N PHE A 152 -2.02 0.84 8.71
CA PHE A 152 -1.67 -0.45 8.13
C PHE A 152 -2.79 -0.99 7.26
N CYS A 153 -2.42 -1.53 6.11
CA CYS A 153 -3.30 -2.23 5.21
C CYS A 153 -2.96 -3.72 5.24
N PHE A 154 -3.96 -4.59 5.36
CA PHE A 154 -3.73 -6.04 5.39
C PHE A 154 -3.42 -6.59 3.98
N PRO A 155 -2.29 -7.27 3.78
CA PRO A 155 -2.03 -8.00 2.53
C PRO A 155 -3.21 -8.90 2.16
N TYR A 156 -3.60 -8.87 0.88
CA TYR A 156 -4.74 -9.60 0.35
C TYR A 156 -6.09 -9.30 1.05
N ASN A 157 -6.19 -8.15 1.73
CA ASN A 157 -7.31 -7.77 2.61
C ASN A 157 -7.64 -8.82 3.67
N TYR A 158 -6.67 -9.68 4.04
CA TYR A 158 -6.89 -10.75 5.00
C TYR A 158 -6.45 -10.34 6.41
N GLU A 159 -7.43 -10.16 7.28
CA GLU A 159 -7.20 -9.87 8.69
C GLU A 159 -6.88 -11.16 9.45
N ALA A 160 -5.60 -11.54 9.49
CA ALA A 160 -5.17 -12.68 10.26
C ALA A 160 -5.52 -12.50 11.77
N PRO A 161 -5.91 -13.58 12.47
CA PRO A 161 -6.16 -13.52 13.90
C PRO A 161 -4.98 -12.90 14.67
N LEU A 162 -5.29 -12.05 15.66
CA LEU A 162 -4.32 -11.35 16.52
C LEU A 162 -3.46 -10.27 15.83
N TYR A 163 -3.55 -10.10 14.51
CA TYR A 163 -2.64 -9.17 13.83
C TYR A 163 -2.90 -7.72 14.25
N LYS A 164 -4.17 -7.32 14.39
CA LYS A 164 -4.53 -5.98 14.89
C LYS A 164 -3.95 -5.71 16.27
N GLU A 165 -3.98 -6.69 17.17
CA GLU A 165 -3.46 -6.58 18.53
C GLU A 165 -1.94 -6.39 18.51
N ILE A 166 -1.21 -7.18 17.71
CA ILE A 166 0.24 -7.03 17.52
C ILE A 166 0.58 -5.64 16.97
N LEU A 167 -0.17 -5.17 15.97
CA LEU A 167 0.03 -3.85 15.36
C LEU A 167 -0.25 -2.71 16.36
N LYS A 168 -1.33 -2.80 17.15
CA LYS A 168 -1.68 -1.80 18.18
C LYS A 168 -0.63 -1.69 19.28
N GLN A 169 -0.01 -2.80 19.68
CA GLN A 169 1.10 -2.79 20.64
C GLN A 169 2.32 -2.00 20.13
N ASN A 170 2.37 -1.72 18.82
CA ASN A 170 3.42 -0.98 18.15
C ASN A 170 2.92 0.37 17.58
N ASP A 171 1.91 0.98 18.22
CA ASP A 171 1.36 2.30 17.87
C ASP A 171 0.70 2.43 16.48
N ILE A 172 0.44 1.31 15.81
CA ILE A 172 -0.36 1.27 14.57
C ILE A 172 -1.84 1.13 14.94
N ASN A 173 -2.63 2.15 14.64
CA ASN A 173 -4.00 2.28 15.15
C ASN A 173 -5.05 2.47 14.06
N HIS A 174 -4.64 2.73 12.82
CA HIS A 174 -5.54 2.90 11.67
C HIS A 174 -5.41 1.71 10.74
N PHE A 175 -6.49 0.98 10.51
CA PHE A 175 -6.48 -0.26 9.76
C PHE A 175 -7.33 -0.16 8.51
N PHE A 176 -6.83 -0.75 7.43
CA PHE A 176 -7.46 -0.78 6.12
C PHE A 176 -7.53 -2.23 5.62
N GLY A 177 -8.69 -2.63 5.09
CA GLY A 177 -8.96 -4.01 4.66
C GLY A 177 -10.09 -4.11 3.63
N ASN A 178 -11.02 -5.04 3.85
CA ASN A 178 -12.09 -5.39 2.90
C ASN A 178 -13.17 -4.32 2.71
N GLU A 179 -13.19 -3.26 3.53
CA GLU A 179 -14.12 -2.14 3.40
C GLU A 179 -13.83 -1.24 2.20
N ARG A 180 -12.65 -1.40 1.57
CA ARG A 180 -12.20 -0.58 0.44
C ARG A 180 -12.78 -1.09 -0.88
N ILE A 181 -13.07 -0.14 -1.77
CA ILE A 181 -13.64 -0.39 -3.11
C ILE A 181 -12.48 -0.46 -4.11
N ALA A 182 -12.38 -1.53 -4.88
CA ALA A 182 -11.40 -1.61 -5.97
C ALA A 182 -11.72 -0.56 -7.05
N ILE A 183 -10.72 0.15 -7.56
CA ILE A 183 -10.93 1.16 -8.62
C ILE A 183 -11.55 0.56 -9.90
N GLU A 184 -11.28 -0.71 -10.17
CA GLU A 184 -11.85 -1.46 -11.28
C GLU A 184 -13.37 -1.59 -11.17
N ASP A 185 -13.93 -1.63 -9.96
CA ASP A 185 -15.38 -1.69 -9.75
C ASP A 185 -16.06 -0.35 -10.06
N ILE A 186 -15.37 0.77 -9.83
CA ILE A 186 -15.86 2.11 -10.21
C ILE A 186 -15.96 2.23 -11.74
N ARG A 187 -14.98 1.70 -12.47
CA ARG A 187 -14.99 1.72 -13.95
C ARG A 187 -16.22 1.04 -14.54
N ARG A 188 -16.67 -0.06 -13.93
CA ARG A 188 -17.83 -0.85 -14.40
C ARG A 188 -19.14 -0.10 -14.26
N GLU A 189 -19.24 0.83 -13.32
CA GLU A 189 -20.43 1.67 -13.14
C GLU A 189 -20.51 2.76 -14.20
N HIS A 190 -19.37 3.39 -14.54
CA HIS A 190 -19.29 4.43 -15.58
C HIS A 190 -19.51 3.91 -17.01
N GLN A 191 -19.30 2.63 -17.28
CA GLN A 191 -19.57 2.02 -18.59
C GLN A 191 -21.04 1.60 -18.77
N LYS A 192 -21.87 1.64 -17.71
CA LYS A 192 -23.29 1.27 -17.75
C LYS A 192 -24.25 2.46 -17.77
N SER A 193 -23.72 3.67 -17.59
CA SER A 193 -24.45 4.95 -17.69
C SER A 193 -24.25 5.59 -19.05
#